data_AF-A0A952GRF6-F1
#
_entry.id   AF-A0A952GRF6-F1
#
_cell.length_a   1.000
_cell.length_b   1.000
_cell.length_c   1.000
_cell.angle_alpha   90.00
_cell.angle_beta   90.00
_cell.angle_gamma   90.00
#
_symmetry.space_group_name_H-M   'P 1'
#
loop_
_entity.id
_entity.type
_entity.pdbx_description
1 polymer ?
#
loop_
_entity_poly.entity_id
_entity_poly.type
_entity_poly.pdbx_seq_one_letter_code
_entity_poly.pdbx_strand_id
1 'polypeptide(L)'
;GHEFKACCPFHNEKTPSFTVNDDKGFYHCFGCGAHGDVIRWMTDQRGLAFMDAVRELAAEAGMELPALEPRDARQAEQRSSLQDVMAAAQAWFAGNLAAPEGAAARAYLATRGFDAHTVERFGFGFAPEDRQALKKALAGFDEAQLIEAGLRIQIDGKEPYDRFRGRLMLPIEDARGRVIAFGGRILDGAATDAPKYLNSPDTPLFDKGRTLYNLHRAGPLARRSRRLIVVEGYMDVIALAAHGIGEAVAPLGTALTEHQLQLLWRVVETPVLCFDGDAAGQRAAFRAVGRALPLLRPAHSLSIVRLPAGLDPDDLVRREGAAGFEALLGQACSLIDTLWEHEREALPLVTPEDKAGLKARLLGHMETIADPDIRALYRRELLERFSAFAFPRRDFTREFKRDFSRGGAAKAMPLPRVSERLRRTAPGAARDAFTAAIVAGLLRWPAEIARHAETLAPLATHDPRIDVLLDVLDSGEPVESVDLAPIFAARGVAAPAPEDYAGLPFGFLAADAQPEQATAELAQAVALLVERPALEAALANATAQFERELSDGAYAEQQRLLKRKLEFDARLRLMASARGAPPPGPGADGDITKTMAD
;
A
#
# COMPACT_ATOMS: atom_id res chain seq x y z
N GLY A 1 -23.68 17.25 31.81
CA GLY A 1 -25.00 17.51 31.19
C GLY A 1 -25.52 16.20 30.63
N HIS A 2 -26.49 16.24 29.72
CA HIS A 2 -27.05 15.07 28.99
C HIS A 2 -26.02 14.24 28.20
N GLU A 3 -24.76 14.68 28.18
CA GLU A 3 -23.62 13.99 27.59
C GLU A 3 -22.62 13.62 28.68
N PHE A 4 -22.18 12.36 28.65
CA PHE A 4 -21.10 11.87 29.48
C PHE A 4 -19.76 12.17 28.79
N LYS A 5 -18.76 12.59 29.57
CA LYS A 5 -17.44 12.91 29.04
C LYS A 5 -16.37 12.09 29.73
N ALA A 6 -15.48 11.48 28.95
CA ALA A 6 -14.36 10.67 29.43
C ALA A 6 -13.10 10.93 28.59
N CYS A 7 -11.96 10.39 29.05
CA CYS A 7 -10.80 10.25 28.17
C CYS A 7 -11.09 9.17 27.13
N CYS A 8 -10.64 9.42 25.91
CA CYS A 8 -10.90 8.55 24.78
C CYS A 8 -10.25 7.17 24.96
N PRO A 9 -11.01 6.06 24.79
CA PRO A 9 -10.43 4.73 24.82
C PRO A 9 -9.65 4.38 23.54
N PHE A 10 -9.82 5.16 22.46
CA PHE A 10 -9.21 4.91 21.14
C PHE A 10 -7.85 5.59 20.94
N HIS A 11 -7.54 6.62 21.74
CA HIS A 11 -6.24 7.29 21.68
C HIS A 11 -5.87 7.85 23.05
N ASN A 12 -4.58 7.97 23.31
CA ASN A 12 -4.09 8.36 24.64
C ASN A 12 -4.14 9.88 24.82
N GLU A 13 -4.97 10.35 25.74
CA GLU A 13 -5.12 11.77 26.08
C GLU A 13 -5.22 12.00 27.59
N LYS A 14 -4.83 13.19 28.06
CA LYS A 14 -4.92 13.59 29.48
C LYS A 14 -6.18 14.40 29.79
N THR A 15 -6.79 15.00 28.77
CA THR A 15 -7.99 15.82 28.89
C THR A 15 -9.17 15.08 28.27
N PRO A 16 -10.33 14.96 28.94
CA PRO A 16 -11.48 14.27 28.36
C PRO A 16 -11.93 14.90 27.04
N SER A 17 -11.88 14.18 25.93
CA SER A 17 -12.46 14.59 24.63
C SER A 17 -13.49 13.61 24.07
N PHE A 18 -13.71 12.48 24.75
CA PHE A 18 -14.70 11.48 24.38
C PHE A 18 -16.05 11.81 24.99
N THR A 19 -17.04 12.08 24.16
CA THR A 19 -18.41 12.36 24.57
C THR A 19 -19.33 11.22 24.16
N VAL A 20 -20.15 10.76 25.09
CA VAL A 20 -21.23 9.80 24.86
C VAL A 20 -22.54 10.54 25.04
N ASN A 21 -23.37 10.55 24.00
CA ASN A 21 -24.71 11.11 24.04
C ASN A 21 -25.70 9.95 24.11
N ASP A 22 -26.26 9.73 25.29
CA ASP A 22 -27.14 8.59 25.58
C ASP A 22 -28.47 8.72 24.81
N ASP A 23 -29.04 9.94 24.77
CA ASP A 23 -30.28 10.25 24.06
C ASP A 23 -30.20 9.97 22.55
N LYS A 24 -29.02 10.21 21.96
CA LYS A 24 -28.79 10.00 20.52
C LYS A 24 -28.10 8.67 20.21
N GLY A 25 -27.72 7.89 21.23
CA GLY A 25 -27.15 6.55 21.08
C GLY A 25 -25.79 6.49 20.38
N PHE A 26 -25.00 7.57 20.41
CA PHE A 26 -23.67 7.59 19.78
C PHE A 26 -22.60 8.17 20.69
N TYR A 27 -21.36 7.79 20.41
CA TYR A 27 -20.17 8.43 20.94
C TYR A 27 -19.44 9.20 19.86
N HIS A 28 -18.74 10.25 20.27
CA HIS A 28 -17.83 11.00 19.42
C HIS A 28 -16.62 11.46 20.24
N CYS A 29 -15.43 11.35 19.66
CA CYS A 29 -14.20 11.86 20.24
C CYS A 29 -13.73 13.09 19.48
N PHE A 30 -13.69 14.24 20.15
CA PHE A 30 -13.22 15.49 19.55
C PHE A 30 -11.70 15.55 19.38
N GLY A 31 -10.94 14.64 20.01
CA GLY A 31 -9.49 14.54 19.86
C GLY A 31 -9.05 13.77 18.62
N CYS A 32 -9.59 12.55 18.42
CA CYS A 32 -9.16 11.65 17.34
C CYS A 32 -10.23 11.40 16.25
N GLY A 33 -11.42 11.98 16.37
CA GLY A 33 -12.51 11.81 15.42
C GLY A 33 -13.22 10.45 15.48
N ALA A 34 -12.90 9.59 16.47
CA ALA A 34 -13.59 8.31 16.65
C ALA A 34 -15.08 8.54 16.90
N HIS A 35 -15.93 7.90 16.10
CA HIS A 35 -17.38 8.08 16.12
C HIS A 35 -18.07 6.74 15.91
N GLY A 36 -19.17 6.49 16.62
CA GLY A 36 -20.00 5.34 16.36
C GLY A 36 -21.10 5.13 17.38
N ASP A 37 -21.88 4.08 17.17
CA ASP A 37 -22.84 3.57 18.15
C ASP A 37 -22.17 2.57 19.11
N VAL A 38 -22.97 2.02 20.03
CA VAL A 38 -22.51 1.03 21.00
C VAL A 38 -21.98 -0.27 20.34
N ILE A 39 -22.50 -0.65 19.17
CA ILE A 39 -22.04 -1.85 18.43
C ILE A 39 -20.67 -1.56 17.83
N ARG A 40 -20.51 -0.39 17.20
CA ARG A 40 -19.25 0.10 16.65
C ARG A 40 -18.18 0.24 17.73
N TRP A 41 -18.56 0.65 18.94
CA TRP A 41 -17.65 0.65 20.07
C TRP A 41 -17.14 -0.76 20.40
N MET A 42 -18.03 -1.75 20.42
CA MET A 42 -17.67 -3.16 20.65
C MET A 42 -16.78 -3.72 19.54
N THR A 43 -17.01 -3.37 18.27
CA THR A 43 -16.16 -3.83 17.17
C THR A 43 -14.79 -3.17 17.19
N ASP A 44 -14.76 -1.84 17.34
CA ASP A 44 -13.54 -1.06 17.13
C ASP A 44 -12.65 -1.08 18.38
N GLN A 45 -13.25 -1.17 19.57
CA GLN A 45 -12.52 -1.21 20.83
C GLN A 45 -12.28 -2.63 21.35
N ARG A 46 -13.27 -3.52 21.31
CA ARG A 46 -13.09 -4.92 21.76
C ARG A 46 -12.60 -5.86 20.65
N GLY A 47 -12.60 -5.43 19.39
CA GLY A 47 -12.18 -6.26 18.27
C GLY A 47 -13.17 -7.38 17.94
N LEU A 48 -14.42 -7.26 18.39
CA LEU A 48 -15.45 -8.26 18.14
C LEU A 48 -15.92 -8.20 16.68
N ALA A 49 -16.32 -9.34 16.12
CA ALA A 49 -17.07 -9.36 14.88
C ALA A 49 -18.46 -8.72 15.10
N PHE A 50 -19.04 -8.09 14.09
CA PHE A 50 -20.30 -7.34 14.22
C PHE A 50 -21.43 -8.14 14.88
N MET A 51 -21.70 -9.36 14.41
CA MET A 51 -22.76 -10.21 15.00
C MET A 51 -22.43 -10.71 16.42
N ASP A 52 -21.15 -10.75 16.77
CA ASP A 52 -20.71 -11.08 18.12
C ASP A 52 -20.92 -9.91 19.08
N ALA A 53 -20.65 -8.68 18.64
CA ALA A 53 -20.98 -7.46 19.36
C ALA A 53 -22.49 -7.33 19.59
N VAL A 54 -23.30 -7.59 18.56
CA VAL A 54 -24.77 -7.57 18.65
C VAL A 54 -25.30 -8.59 19.66
N ARG A 55 -24.73 -9.81 19.68
CA ARG A 55 -25.11 -10.85 20.67
C ARG A 55 -24.80 -10.47 22.11
N GLU A 56 -23.61 -9.94 22.36
CA GLU A 56 -23.18 -9.55 23.70
C GLU A 56 -24.06 -8.41 24.25
N LEU A 57 -24.32 -7.40 23.42
CA LEU A 57 -25.18 -6.27 23.78
C LEU A 57 -26.65 -6.67 23.98
N ALA A 58 -27.18 -7.56 23.14
CA ALA A 58 -28.55 -8.05 23.30
C ALA A 58 -28.74 -8.85 24.60
N ALA A 59 -27.75 -9.70 24.95
CA ALA A 59 -27.77 -10.44 26.22
C ALA A 59 -27.70 -9.50 27.43
N GLU A 60 -26.86 -8.46 27.38
CA GLU A 60 -26.74 -7.45 28.45
C GLU A 60 -28.02 -6.62 28.59
N ALA A 61 -28.67 -6.27 27.49
CA ALA A 61 -29.92 -5.51 27.46
C ALA A 61 -31.17 -6.37 27.76
N GLY A 62 -31.02 -7.68 27.96
CA GLY A 62 -32.15 -8.61 28.10
C GLY A 62 -33.06 -8.65 26.87
N MET A 63 -32.54 -8.29 25.70
CA MET A 63 -33.28 -8.29 24.43
C MET A 63 -33.12 -9.62 23.74
N GLU A 64 -34.24 -10.22 23.33
CA GLU A 64 -34.22 -11.38 22.45
C GLU A 64 -33.82 -10.93 21.05
N LEU A 65 -32.76 -11.56 20.50
CA LEU A 65 -32.43 -11.38 19.10
C LEU A 65 -33.54 -11.98 18.23
N PRO A 66 -33.80 -11.41 17.04
CA PRO A 66 -34.74 -11.99 16.09
C PRO A 66 -34.45 -13.47 15.93
N ALA A 67 -35.50 -14.31 16.01
CA ALA A 67 -35.36 -15.75 15.87
C ALA A 67 -34.56 -16.03 14.61
N LEU A 68 -33.40 -16.67 14.78
CA LEU A 68 -32.61 -17.15 13.67
C LEU A 68 -33.54 -18.04 12.84
N GLU A 69 -33.53 -17.86 11.52
CA GLU A 69 -34.21 -18.78 10.61
C GLU A 69 -33.88 -20.22 11.04
N PRO A 70 -34.81 -21.19 10.97
CA PRO A 70 -34.59 -22.54 11.50
C PRO A 70 -33.31 -23.23 10.99
N ARG A 71 -32.77 -22.75 9.87
CA ARG A 71 -31.47 -23.15 9.33
C ARG A 71 -30.29 -22.54 10.12
N ASP A 72 -30.34 -21.24 10.40
CA ASP A 72 -29.29 -20.51 11.11
C ASP A 72 -29.25 -20.90 12.60
N ALA A 73 -30.40 -21.20 13.21
CA ALA A 73 -30.49 -21.74 14.56
C ALA A 73 -29.79 -23.10 14.67
N ARG A 74 -30.07 -24.01 13.72
CA ARG A 74 -29.40 -25.32 13.63
C ARG A 74 -27.90 -25.20 13.41
N GLN A 75 -27.46 -24.27 12.56
CA GLN A 75 -26.03 -24.01 12.36
C GLN A 75 -25.36 -23.44 13.62
N ALA A 76 -26.04 -22.56 14.36
CA ALA A 76 -25.52 -22.02 15.61
C ALA A 76 -25.39 -23.12 16.70
N GLU A 77 -26.40 -23.98 16.82
CA GLU A 77 -26.38 -25.14 17.73
C GLU A 77 -25.26 -26.13 17.36
N GLN A 78 -25.14 -26.47 16.07
CA GLN A 78 -24.08 -27.34 15.58
C GLN A 78 -22.69 -26.75 15.90
N ARG A 79 -22.48 -25.45 15.64
CA ARG A 79 -21.24 -24.74 16.00
C ARG A 79 -20.97 -24.74 17.50
N SER A 80 -22.00 -24.62 18.34
CA SER A 80 -21.86 -24.73 19.80
C SER A 80 -21.37 -26.13 20.17
N SER A 81 -21.98 -27.18 19.61
CA SER A 81 -21.54 -28.55 19.91
C SER A 81 -20.11 -28.84 19.46
N LEU A 82 -19.67 -28.27 18.32
CA LEU A 82 -18.28 -28.39 17.87
C LEU A 82 -17.31 -27.65 18.79
N GLN A 83 -17.71 -26.51 19.38
CA GLN A 83 -16.90 -25.82 20.39
C GLN A 83 -16.74 -26.68 21.65
N ASP A 84 -17.78 -27.38 22.08
CA ASP A 84 -17.72 -28.30 23.22
C ASP A 84 -16.75 -29.47 22.95
N VAL A 85 -16.78 -30.01 21.72
CA VAL A 85 -15.81 -31.03 21.26
C VAL A 85 -14.38 -30.50 21.33
N MET A 86 -14.13 -29.29 20.83
CA MET A 86 -12.79 -28.68 20.85
C MET A 86 -12.29 -28.41 22.27
N ALA A 87 -13.17 -27.96 23.16
CA ALA A 87 -12.86 -27.75 24.58
C ALA A 87 -12.52 -29.07 25.29
N ALA A 88 -13.31 -30.13 25.05
CA ALA A 88 -13.03 -31.46 25.59
C ALA A 88 -11.71 -32.03 25.06
N ALA A 89 -11.43 -31.86 23.77
CA ALA A 89 -10.17 -32.27 23.16
C ALA A 89 -8.97 -31.52 23.77
N GLN A 90 -9.08 -30.20 23.97
CA GLN A 90 -8.06 -29.39 24.62
C GLN A 90 -7.77 -29.89 26.04
N ALA A 91 -8.82 -30.10 26.85
CA ALA A 91 -8.67 -30.59 28.22
C ALA A 91 -7.99 -31.97 28.25
N TRP A 92 -8.36 -32.86 27.33
CA TRP A 92 -7.76 -34.18 27.21
C TRP A 92 -6.28 -34.11 26.80
N PHE A 93 -5.93 -33.32 25.78
CA PHE A 93 -4.53 -33.15 25.37
C PHE A 93 -3.67 -32.54 26.49
N ALA A 94 -4.18 -31.54 27.21
CA ALA A 94 -3.49 -30.96 28.36
C ALA A 94 -3.29 -31.99 29.49
N GLY A 95 -4.31 -32.81 29.77
CA GLY A 95 -4.22 -33.91 30.72
C GLY A 95 -3.15 -34.94 30.34
N ASN A 96 -3.08 -35.33 29.06
CA ASN A 96 -2.04 -36.23 28.55
C ASN A 96 -0.63 -35.62 28.66
N LEU A 97 -0.49 -34.31 28.49
CA LEU A 97 0.80 -33.64 28.69
C LEU A 97 1.26 -33.70 30.14
N ALA A 98 0.35 -33.75 31.12
CA ALA A 98 0.68 -33.91 32.53
C ALA A 98 0.96 -35.39 32.91
N ALA A 99 0.36 -36.33 32.18
CA ALA A 99 0.50 -37.78 32.41
C ALA A 99 1.91 -38.32 32.06
N PRO A 100 2.29 -39.54 32.50
CA PRO A 100 3.57 -40.16 32.15
C PRO A 100 3.87 -40.20 30.65
N GLU A 101 2.85 -40.39 29.81
CA GLU A 101 2.93 -40.44 28.35
C GLU A 101 3.44 -39.11 27.77
N GLY A 102 3.16 -37.98 28.41
CA GLY A 102 3.63 -36.66 28.01
C GLY A 102 5.10 -36.35 28.38
N ALA A 103 5.84 -37.29 28.99
CA ALA A 103 7.19 -37.02 29.50
C ALA A 103 8.17 -36.49 28.43
N ALA A 104 8.16 -37.08 27.23
CA ALA A 104 8.99 -36.62 26.12
C ALA A 104 8.61 -35.21 25.65
N ALA A 105 7.31 -34.90 25.63
CA ALA A 105 6.81 -33.57 25.27
C ALA A 105 7.26 -32.51 26.28
N ARG A 106 7.14 -32.81 27.58
CA ARG A 106 7.63 -31.92 28.65
C ARG A 106 9.14 -31.73 28.60
N ALA A 107 9.90 -32.79 28.32
CA ALA A 107 11.34 -32.70 28.16
C ALA A 107 11.72 -31.77 26.98
N TYR A 108 11.02 -31.89 25.85
CA TYR A 108 11.22 -30.99 24.71
C TYR A 108 10.86 -29.54 25.04
N LEU A 109 9.75 -29.28 25.73
CA LEU A 109 9.39 -27.91 26.15
C LEU A 109 10.45 -27.31 27.09
N ALA A 110 11.02 -28.13 27.97
CA ALA A 110 12.10 -27.71 28.86
C ALA A 110 13.39 -27.37 28.10
N THR A 111 13.74 -28.07 27.02
CA THR A 111 14.91 -27.71 26.19
C THR A 111 14.73 -26.36 25.48
N ARG A 112 13.47 -25.93 25.27
CA ARG A 112 13.13 -24.60 24.72
C ARG A 112 13.06 -23.51 25.79
N GLY A 113 13.26 -23.85 27.07
CA GLY A 113 13.25 -22.89 28.17
C GLY A 113 11.85 -22.39 28.54
N PHE A 114 10.79 -23.12 28.19
CA PHE A 114 9.43 -22.73 28.55
C PHE A 114 9.09 -23.20 29.96
N ASP A 115 8.74 -22.23 30.82
CA ASP A 115 8.32 -22.49 32.18
C ASP A 115 6.86 -22.99 32.25
N ALA A 116 6.44 -23.45 33.43
CA ALA A 116 5.09 -23.97 33.64
C ALA A 116 4.01 -22.93 33.29
N HIS A 117 4.27 -21.65 33.58
CA HIS A 117 3.35 -20.56 33.25
C HIS A 117 3.16 -20.41 31.74
N THR A 118 4.24 -20.44 30.95
CA THR A 118 4.19 -20.39 29.49
C THR A 118 3.47 -21.62 28.93
N VAL A 119 3.75 -22.80 29.47
CA VAL A 119 3.12 -24.06 29.05
C VAL A 119 1.61 -24.01 29.25
N GLU A 120 1.16 -23.56 30.43
CA GLU A 120 -0.27 -23.39 30.75
C GLU A 120 -0.92 -22.28 29.93
N ARG A 121 -0.27 -21.11 29.84
CA ARG A 121 -0.78 -19.93 29.13
C ARG A 121 -1.07 -20.18 27.66
N PHE A 122 -0.22 -20.97 26.99
CA PHE A 122 -0.41 -21.35 25.59
C PHE A 122 -1.14 -22.68 25.41
N GLY A 123 -1.58 -23.31 26.51
CA GLY A 123 -2.42 -24.49 26.49
C GLY A 123 -1.78 -25.71 25.82
N PHE A 124 -0.47 -25.90 25.97
CA PHE A 124 0.19 -27.06 25.37
C PHE A 124 -0.45 -28.37 25.82
N GLY A 125 -0.48 -29.34 24.91
CA GLY A 125 -0.99 -30.68 25.17
C GLY A 125 -0.14 -31.76 24.52
N PHE A 126 -0.55 -33.02 24.67
CA PHE A 126 0.10 -34.15 24.02
C PHE A 126 -0.93 -35.12 23.42
N ALA A 127 -0.72 -35.49 22.16
CA ALA A 127 -1.47 -36.52 21.46
C ALA A 127 -0.69 -37.85 21.51
N PRO A 128 -1.22 -38.90 22.16
CA PRO A 128 -0.62 -40.23 22.19
C PRO A 128 -0.45 -40.86 20.80
N GLU A 129 0.34 -41.92 20.71
CA GLU A 129 0.57 -42.65 19.43
C GLU A 129 -0.63 -43.50 18.99
N ASP A 130 -1.49 -43.95 19.92
CA ASP A 130 -2.67 -44.77 19.61
C ASP A 130 -3.63 -44.01 18.68
N ARG A 131 -3.95 -44.64 17.55
CA ARG A 131 -4.82 -44.14 16.48
C ARG A 131 -6.29 -43.99 16.89
N GLN A 132 -6.68 -44.53 18.04
CA GLN A 132 -8.06 -44.53 18.56
C GLN A 132 -8.16 -43.89 19.96
N ALA A 133 -7.09 -43.30 20.49
CA ALA A 133 -7.05 -42.77 21.85
C ALA A 133 -8.08 -41.64 22.06
N LEU A 134 -8.17 -40.70 21.11
CA LEU A 134 -9.11 -39.59 21.16
C LEU A 134 -10.55 -40.09 21.08
N LYS A 135 -10.85 -41.03 20.17
CA LYS A 135 -12.19 -41.65 20.07
C LYS A 135 -12.67 -42.22 21.40
N LYS A 136 -11.78 -42.96 22.09
CA LYS A 136 -12.08 -43.56 23.40
C LYS A 136 -12.27 -42.49 24.48
N ALA A 137 -11.42 -41.47 24.49
CA ALA A 137 -11.46 -40.41 25.49
C ALA A 137 -12.69 -39.50 25.35
N LEU A 138 -13.13 -39.25 24.12
CA LEU A 138 -14.26 -38.38 23.80
C LEU A 138 -15.51 -39.19 23.40
N ALA A 139 -15.70 -40.37 23.98
CA ALA A 139 -16.81 -41.28 23.65
C ALA A 139 -18.22 -40.72 23.94
N GLY A 140 -18.31 -39.57 24.64
CA GLY A 140 -19.56 -38.84 24.85
C GLY A 140 -20.01 -37.99 23.66
N PHE A 141 -19.18 -37.85 22.62
CA PHE A 141 -19.50 -37.11 21.39
C PHE A 141 -19.65 -38.07 20.22
N ASP A 142 -20.47 -37.69 19.23
CA ASP A 142 -20.64 -38.47 18.01
C ASP A 142 -19.34 -38.47 17.17
N GLU A 143 -19.03 -39.60 16.54
CA GLU A 143 -17.87 -39.74 15.67
C GLU A 143 -17.91 -38.75 14.50
N ALA A 144 -19.12 -38.45 14.00
CA ALA A 144 -19.34 -37.44 12.97
C ALA A 144 -18.88 -36.04 13.42
N GLN A 145 -19.13 -35.65 14.68
CA GLN A 145 -18.70 -34.36 15.23
C GLN A 145 -17.17 -34.30 15.36
N LEU A 146 -16.53 -35.41 15.75
CA LEU A 146 -15.06 -35.49 15.85
C LEU A 146 -14.39 -35.36 14.48
N ILE A 147 -15.02 -35.89 13.43
CA ILE A 147 -14.55 -35.76 12.04
C ILE A 147 -14.77 -34.32 11.55
N GLU A 148 -15.96 -33.74 11.77
CA GLU A 148 -16.29 -32.37 11.37
C GLU A 148 -15.42 -31.31 12.07
N ALA A 149 -15.06 -31.55 13.34
CA ALA A 149 -14.09 -30.74 14.09
C ALA A 149 -12.64 -30.91 13.60
N GLY A 150 -12.39 -31.80 12.64
CA GLY A 150 -11.07 -32.03 12.05
C GLY A 150 -10.10 -32.79 12.98
N LEU A 151 -10.60 -33.43 14.03
CA LEU A 151 -9.80 -34.19 14.99
C LEU A 151 -9.54 -35.63 14.54
N ARG A 152 -10.36 -36.15 13.62
CA ARG A 152 -10.26 -37.51 13.07
C ARG A 152 -10.32 -37.50 11.54
N ILE A 153 -9.68 -38.48 10.92
CA ILE A 153 -9.61 -38.64 9.46
C ILE A 153 -10.48 -39.84 9.08
N GLN A 154 -11.47 -39.60 8.23
CA GLN A 154 -12.23 -40.64 7.54
C GLN A 154 -11.56 -40.94 6.19
N ILE A 155 -11.37 -42.23 5.89
CA ILE A 155 -11.00 -42.71 4.56
C ILE A 155 -12.06 -43.72 4.12
N ASP A 156 -12.48 -43.67 2.87
CA ASP A 156 -13.49 -44.59 2.34
C ASP A 156 -13.10 -46.05 2.56
N GLY A 157 -14.04 -46.83 3.11
CA GLY A 157 -13.84 -48.25 3.40
C GLY A 157 -12.87 -48.57 4.55
N LYS A 158 -12.41 -47.57 5.31
CA LYS A 158 -11.54 -47.77 6.48
C LYS A 158 -12.16 -47.13 7.73
N GLU A 159 -11.83 -47.69 8.90
CA GLU A 159 -12.23 -47.08 10.17
C GLU A 159 -11.56 -45.70 10.33
N PRO A 160 -12.31 -44.67 10.77
CA PRO A 160 -11.74 -43.40 11.20
C PRO A 160 -10.59 -43.58 12.18
N TYR A 161 -9.63 -42.68 12.11
CA TYR A 161 -8.52 -42.66 13.05
C TYR A 161 -8.13 -41.22 13.40
N ASP A 162 -7.49 -41.07 14.55
CA ASP A 162 -7.15 -39.77 15.12
C ASP A 162 -6.14 -39.04 14.24
N ARG A 163 -6.37 -37.76 13.96
CA ARG A 163 -5.52 -36.96 13.07
C ARG A 163 -4.13 -36.75 13.67
N PHE A 164 -4.10 -36.39 14.94
CA PHE A 164 -2.87 -36.09 15.68
C PHE A 164 -2.44 -37.29 16.49
N ARG A 165 -1.18 -37.71 16.31
CA ARG A 165 -0.60 -38.89 16.94
C ARG A 165 0.88 -38.63 17.18
N GLY A 166 1.37 -38.95 18.38
CA GLY A 166 2.79 -38.77 18.72
C GLY A 166 3.25 -37.32 18.68
N ARG A 167 2.35 -36.37 18.99
CA ARG A 167 2.57 -34.94 18.75
C ARG A 167 2.39 -34.10 19.99
N LEU A 168 3.29 -33.15 20.16
CA LEU A 168 3.05 -31.98 21.00
C LEU A 168 1.94 -31.14 20.36
N MET A 169 0.88 -30.88 21.12
CA MET A 169 -0.31 -30.18 20.67
C MET A 169 -0.25 -28.71 21.06
N LEU A 170 -0.64 -27.85 20.12
CA LEU A 170 -0.74 -26.40 20.27
C LEU A 170 -2.16 -25.96 19.87
N PRO A 171 -3.00 -25.48 20.80
CA PRO A 171 -4.33 -25.00 20.45
C PRO A 171 -4.27 -23.74 19.60
N ILE A 172 -5.15 -23.64 18.61
CA ILE A 172 -5.37 -22.44 17.81
C ILE A 172 -6.70 -21.86 18.27
N GLU A 173 -6.68 -20.59 18.69
CA GLU A 173 -7.82 -19.94 19.32
C GLU A 173 -8.39 -18.81 18.46
N ASP A 174 -9.70 -18.61 18.56
CA ASP A 174 -10.39 -17.47 17.94
C ASP A 174 -10.11 -16.14 18.68
N ALA A 175 -10.72 -15.05 18.21
CA ALA A 175 -10.58 -13.73 18.82
C ALA A 175 -11.05 -13.65 20.29
N ARG A 176 -11.85 -14.62 20.76
CA ARG A 176 -12.34 -14.72 22.15
C ARG A 176 -11.48 -15.66 23.00
N GLY A 177 -10.43 -16.27 22.44
CA GLY A 177 -9.60 -17.24 23.14
C GLY A 177 -10.22 -18.64 23.21
N ARG A 178 -11.23 -18.95 22.40
CA ARG A 178 -11.81 -20.31 22.34
C ARG A 178 -11.06 -21.16 21.34
N VAL A 179 -10.80 -22.42 21.67
CA VAL A 179 -10.07 -23.34 20.79
C VAL A 179 -10.94 -23.70 19.57
N ILE A 180 -10.41 -23.45 18.38
CA ILE A 180 -11.09 -23.70 17.10
C ILE A 180 -10.35 -24.68 16.20
N ALA A 181 -9.05 -24.89 16.45
CA ALA A 181 -8.23 -25.86 15.75
C ALA A 181 -7.00 -26.23 16.59
N PHE A 182 -6.16 -27.12 16.06
CA PHE A 182 -4.89 -27.50 16.66
C PHE A 182 -3.76 -27.52 15.63
N GLY A 183 -2.58 -27.11 16.08
CA GLY A 183 -1.29 -27.48 15.50
C GLY A 183 -0.70 -28.66 16.28
N GLY A 184 0.05 -29.51 15.60
CA GLY A 184 0.70 -30.69 16.18
C GLY A 184 2.13 -30.85 15.67
N ARG A 185 3.11 -30.84 16.57
CA ARG A 185 4.53 -31.00 16.26
C ARG A 185 5.02 -32.39 16.63
N ILE A 186 5.69 -33.11 15.72
CA ILE A 186 6.37 -34.37 16.07
C ILE A 186 7.51 -34.10 17.05
N LEU A 187 7.74 -35.02 17.98
CA LEU A 187 8.86 -34.93 18.93
C LEU A 187 10.10 -35.62 18.38
N ASP A 188 9.92 -36.78 17.74
CA ASP A 188 11.01 -37.60 17.20
C ASP A 188 11.17 -37.42 15.69
N GLY A 189 12.41 -37.18 15.25
CA GLY A 189 12.80 -37.07 13.84
C GLY A 189 12.89 -38.41 13.11
N ALA A 190 12.55 -39.53 13.76
CA ALA A 190 12.63 -40.87 13.18
C ALA A 190 11.48 -41.20 12.21
N ALA A 191 10.38 -40.44 12.23
CA ALA A 191 9.29 -40.57 11.27
C ALA A 191 9.64 -39.80 9.99
N THR A 192 10.43 -40.42 9.11
CA THR A 192 10.97 -39.82 7.87
C THR A 192 9.90 -39.32 6.88
N ASP A 193 8.67 -39.85 6.94
CA ASP A 193 7.58 -39.52 6.01
C ASP A 193 6.51 -38.57 6.59
N ALA A 194 6.61 -38.14 7.85
CA ALA A 194 5.60 -37.30 8.49
C ALA A 194 6.02 -35.82 8.55
N PRO A 195 5.12 -34.85 8.27
CA PRO A 195 5.48 -33.44 8.34
C PRO A 195 5.76 -33.03 9.80
N LYS A 196 6.82 -32.22 9.98
CA LYS A 196 7.26 -31.69 11.29
C LYS A 196 6.12 -31.04 12.07
N TYR A 197 5.34 -30.21 11.38
CA TYR A 197 4.10 -29.61 11.88
C TYR A 197 2.90 -30.07 11.04
N LEU A 198 1.81 -30.37 11.71
CA LEU A 198 0.51 -30.68 11.12
C LEU A 198 -0.54 -29.78 11.73
N ASN A 199 -1.36 -29.12 10.92
CA ASN A 199 -2.51 -28.34 11.41
C ASN A 199 -3.81 -29.10 11.17
N SER A 200 -4.86 -28.75 11.92
CA SER A 200 -6.23 -29.11 11.57
C SER A 200 -6.55 -28.73 10.11
N PRO A 201 -7.42 -29.49 9.42
CA PRO A 201 -7.98 -29.05 8.14
C PRO A 201 -8.91 -27.85 8.36
N ASP A 202 -9.37 -27.19 7.30
CA ASP A 202 -10.45 -26.20 7.43
C ASP A 202 -11.74 -26.89 7.93
N THR A 203 -12.44 -26.23 8.84
CA THR A 203 -13.67 -26.70 9.50
C THR A 203 -14.68 -25.55 9.60
N PRO A 204 -15.94 -25.81 10.01
CA PRO A 204 -16.88 -24.73 10.30
C PRO A 204 -16.42 -23.74 11.39
N LEU A 205 -15.46 -24.13 12.24
CA LEU A 205 -14.88 -23.27 13.27
C LEU A 205 -13.56 -22.62 12.85
N PHE A 206 -12.88 -23.16 11.84
CA PHE A 206 -11.50 -22.80 11.53
C PHE A 206 -11.27 -22.64 10.04
N ASP A 207 -10.82 -21.43 9.67
CA ASP A 207 -10.32 -21.10 8.34
C ASP A 207 -8.85 -20.70 8.46
N LYS A 208 -7.97 -21.54 7.91
CA LYS A 208 -6.52 -21.36 7.96
C LYS A 208 -6.08 -20.04 7.30
N GLY A 209 -6.72 -19.65 6.20
CA GLY A 209 -6.41 -18.45 5.44
C GLY A 209 -6.89 -17.15 6.11
N ARG A 210 -7.73 -17.24 7.13
CA ARG A 210 -8.31 -16.10 7.86
C ARG A 210 -7.99 -16.08 9.34
N THR A 211 -7.12 -16.96 9.80
CA THR A 211 -6.72 -17.06 11.21
C THR A 211 -5.23 -16.79 11.36
N LEU A 212 -4.87 -16.03 12.40
CA LEU A 212 -3.50 -15.81 12.84
C LEU A 212 -3.34 -16.41 14.24
N TYR A 213 -2.30 -17.20 14.43
CA TYR A 213 -1.98 -17.73 15.74
C TYR A 213 -1.71 -16.59 16.73
N ASN A 214 -2.17 -16.76 17.98
CA ASN A 214 -1.96 -15.84 19.10
C ASN A 214 -2.58 -14.43 18.97
N LEU A 215 -3.38 -14.16 17.93
CA LEU A 215 -3.93 -12.81 17.70
C LEU A 215 -4.78 -12.28 18.86
N HIS A 216 -5.55 -13.13 19.56
CA HIS A 216 -6.39 -12.71 20.69
C HIS A 216 -5.58 -12.21 21.90
N ARG A 217 -4.39 -12.80 22.16
CA ARG A 217 -3.44 -12.34 23.20
C ARG A 217 -2.60 -11.16 22.72
N ALA A 218 -2.10 -11.24 21.49
CA ALA A 218 -1.19 -10.25 20.91
C ALA A 218 -1.90 -8.93 20.57
N GLY A 219 -3.15 -8.97 20.10
CA GLY A 219 -3.89 -7.80 19.62
C GLY A 219 -4.03 -6.67 20.65
N PRO A 220 -4.50 -6.94 21.89
CA PRO A 220 -4.56 -5.93 22.93
C PRO A 220 -3.19 -5.35 23.32
N LEU A 221 -2.13 -6.15 23.29
CA LEU A 221 -0.76 -5.70 23.55
C LEU A 221 -0.26 -4.81 22.41
N ALA A 222 -0.47 -5.25 21.18
CA ALA A 222 -0.06 -4.56 19.95
C ALA A 222 -0.74 -3.20 19.78
N ARG A 223 -2.02 -3.06 20.15
CA ARG A 223 -2.70 -1.76 20.15
C ARG A 223 -2.07 -0.77 21.12
N ARG A 224 -1.61 -1.24 22.29
CA ARG A 224 -0.95 -0.40 23.29
C ARG A 224 0.48 -0.04 22.90
N SER A 225 1.24 -0.99 22.38
CA SER A 225 2.63 -0.76 21.93
C SER A 225 2.71 -0.13 20.54
N ARG A 226 1.60 -0.07 19.79
CA ARG A 226 1.52 0.28 18.36
C ARG A 226 2.44 -0.56 17.49
N ARG A 227 2.68 -1.81 17.89
CA ARG A 227 3.55 -2.75 17.19
C ARG A 227 2.95 -4.14 17.20
N LEU A 228 2.94 -4.79 16.05
CA LEU A 228 2.56 -6.19 15.90
C LEU A 228 3.65 -6.89 15.11
N ILE A 229 4.17 -7.99 15.64
CA ILE A 229 5.29 -8.74 15.05
C ILE A 229 4.72 -10.00 14.41
N VAL A 230 5.03 -10.23 13.13
CA VAL A 230 4.59 -11.40 12.37
C VAL A 230 5.80 -12.30 12.15
N VAL A 231 5.80 -13.46 12.79
CA VAL A 231 6.85 -14.50 12.66
C VAL A 231 6.32 -15.70 11.88
N GLU A 232 7.16 -16.68 11.55
CA GLU A 232 6.78 -17.81 10.70
C GLU A 232 6.00 -18.91 11.47
N GLY A 233 6.42 -19.22 12.69
CA GLY A 233 5.97 -20.40 13.40
C GLY A 233 5.34 -20.14 14.76
N TYR A 234 4.66 -21.17 15.27
CA TYR A 234 4.11 -21.16 16.63
C TYR A 234 5.18 -20.97 17.70
N MET A 235 6.32 -21.65 17.53
CA MET A 235 7.40 -21.65 18.53
C MET A 235 8.02 -20.27 18.66
N ASP A 236 8.18 -19.54 17.56
CA ASP A 236 8.69 -18.17 17.54
C ASP A 236 7.78 -17.24 18.35
N VAL A 237 6.46 -17.33 18.15
CA VAL A 237 5.48 -16.55 18.91
C VAL A 237 5.60 -16.83 20.41
N ILE A 238 5.69 -18.10 20.78
CA ILE A 238 5.71 -18.53 22.18
C ILE A 238 7.06 -18.14 22.82
N ALA A 239 8.16 -18.30 22.11
CA ALA A 239 9.49 -17.91 22.58
C ALA A 239 9.60 -16.40 22.81
N LEU A 240 9.08 -15.59 21.89
CA LEU A 240 9.00 -14.14 22.06
C LEU A 240 8.14 -13.77 23.27
N ALA A 241 6.97 -14.38 23.41
CA ALA A 241 6.07 -14.12 24.54
C ALA A 241 6.68 -14.53 25.90
N ALA A 242 7.43 -15.63 25.95
CA ALA A 242 8.15 -16.08 27.14
C ALA A 242 9.25 -15.08 27.56
N HIS A 243 9.79 -14.31 26.61
CA HIS A 243 10.76 -13.24 26.86
C HIS A 243 10.11 -11.85 26.98
N GLY A 244 8.79 -11.78 27.18
CA GLY A 244 8.07 -10.52 27.42
C GLY A 244 7.62 -9.78 26.16
N ILE A 245 7.87 -10.32 24.97
CA ILE A 245 7.43 -9.75 23.68
C ILE A 245 6.13 -10.45 23.28
N GLY A 246 5.02 -9.99 23.86
CA GLY A 246 3.73 -10.68 23.74
C GLY A 246 2.90 -10.30 22.51
N GLU A 247 3.33 -9.31 21.73
CA GLU A 247 2.68 -8.80 20.52
C GLU A 247 3.06 -9.57 19.23
N ALA A 248 3.47 -10.84 19.35
CA ALA A 248 3.83 -11.69 18.22
C ALA A 248 2.64 -12.55 17.74
N VAL A 249 2.51 -12.71 16.42
CA VAL A 249 1.53 -13.57 15.75
C VAL A 249 2.20 -14.36 14.62
N ALA A 250 1.59 -15.47 14.21
CA ALA A 250 2.10 -16.28 13.10
C ALA A 250 0.97 -16.75 12.15
N PRO A 251 1.24 -16.84 10.83
CA PRO A 251 0.38 -17.56 9.91
C PRO A 251 0.47 -19.08 10.17
N LEU A 252 -0.56 -19.81 9.79
CA LEU A 252 -0.73 -21.22 10.19
C LEU A 252 -0.13 -22.19 9.17
N GLY A 253 1.19 -22.13 8.96
CA GLY A 253 1.91 -23.05 8.06
C GLY A 253 1.59 -22.82 6.57
N THR A 254 1.36 -21.58 6.18
CA THR A 254 1.23 -21.10 4.79
C THR A 254 1.82 -19.70 4.68
N ALA A 255 2.14 -19.27 3.47
CA ALA A 255 2.48 -17.87 3.23
C ALA A 255 1.31 -16.96 3.61
N LEU A 256 1.62 -15.81 4.22
CA LEU A 256 0.67 -14.81 4.73
C LEU A 256 -0.35 -14.38 3.68
N THR A 257 -1.65 -14.55 3.93
CA THR A 257 -2.73 -14.27 2.98
C THR A 257 -3.16 -12.79 3.00
N GLU A 258 -3.92 -12.39 1.98
CA GLU A 258 -4.56 -11.08 1.86
C GLU A 258 -5.52 -10.81 3.02
N HIS A 259 -6.30 -11.83 3.43
CA HIS A 259 -7.19 -11.72 4.60
C HIS A 259 -6.41 -11.56 5.91
N GLN A 260 -5.30 -12.28 6.07
CA GLN A 260 -4.43 -12.11 7.23
C GLN A 260 -3.79 -10.72 7.25
N LEU A 261 -3.33 -10.19 6.11
CA LEU A 261 -2.83 -8.81 5.98
C LEU A 261 -3.88 -7.79 6.44
N GLN A 262 -5.12 -7.95 5.99
CA GLN A 262 -6.23 -7.10 6.45
C GLN A 262 -6.48 -7.21 7.95
N LEU A 263 -6.33 -8.41 8.55
CA LEU A 263 -6.45 -8.58 10.01
C LEU A 263 -5.33 -7.86 10.75
N LEU A 264 -4.08 -7.96 10.28
CA LEU A 264 -2.95 -7.25 10.88
C LEU A 264 -3.18 -5.73 10.88
N TRP A 265 -3.65 -5.20 9.74
CA TRP A 265 -3.95 -3.78 9.55
C TRP A 265 -5.14 -3.24 10.34
N ARG A 266 -5.99 -4.12 10.89
CA ARG A 266 -7.02 -3.72 11.87
C ARG A 266 -6.43 -3.54 13.27
N VAL A 267 -5.26 -4.10 13.55
CA VAL A 267 -4.60 -4.00 14.85
C VAL A 267 -3.60 -2.86 14.86
N VAL A 268 -2.72 -2.79 13.86
CA VAL A 268 -1.72 -1.73 13.70
C VAL A 268 -1.57 -1.35 12.23
N GLU A 269 -1.29 -0.08 11.98
CA GLU A 269 -1.11 0.49 10.64
C GLU A 269 0.07 -0.13 9.87
N THR A 270 1.18 -0.39 10.57
CA THR A 270 2.41 -0.95 9.97
C THR A 270 2.95 -2.11 10.82
N PRO A 271 2.45 -3.34 10.62
CA PRO A 271 3.03 -4.53 11.26
C PRO A 271 4.46 -4.81 10.78
N VAL A 272 5.24 -5.49 11.62
CA VAL A 272 6.64 -5.86 11.35
C VAL A 272 6.71 -7.34 10.98
N LEU A 273 7.20 -7.66 9.78
CA LEU A 273 7.50 -9.04 9.39
C LEU A 273 8.91 -9.41 9.86
N CYS A 274 9.01 -10.45 10.67
CA CYS A 274 10.25 -11.00 11.21
C CYS A 274 10.31 -12.50 10.89
N PHE A 275 10.73 -12.81 9.66
CA PHE A 275 10.84 -14.18 9.16
C PHE A 275 12.27 -14.71 9.26
N ASP A 276 12.43 -16.02 9.10
CA ASP A 276 13.68 -16.73 9.34
C ASP A 276 14.80 -16.16 8.47
N GLY A 277 16.03 -16.11 9.02
CA GLY A 277 17.22 -15.58 8.35
C GLY A 277 17.74 -16.46 7.23
N ASP A 278 16.94 -17.38 6.69
CA ASP A 278 17.29 -18.28 5.61
C ASP A 278 16.68 -17.85 4.26
N ALA A 279 16.98 -18.60 3.20
CA ALA A 279 16.45 -18.28 1.88
C ALA A 279 14.92 -18.50 1.78
N ALA A 280 14.33 -19.37 2.60
CA ALA A 280 12.90 -19.62 2.62
C ALA A 280 12.14 -18.46 3.27
N GLY A 281 12.62 -17.95 4.39
CA GLY A 281 12.07 -16.79 5.09
C GLY A 281 12.17 -15.51 4.26
N GLN A 282 13.30 -15.29 3.58
CA GLN A 282 13.43 -14.17 2.62
C GLN A 282 12.41 -14.26 1.48
N ARG A 283 12.21 -15.46 0.89
CA ARG A 283 11.15 -15.67 -0.12
C ARG A 283 9.76 -15.46 0.47
N ALA A 284 9.52 -15.85 1.71
CA ALA A 284 8.24 -15.64 2.38
C ALA A 284 7.96 -14.14 2.59
N ALA A 285 8.96 -13.37 3.01
CA ALA A 285 8.85 -11.93 3.21
C ALA A 285 8.52 -11.24 1.88
N PHE A 286 9.22 -11.60 0.82
CA PHE A 286 8.96 -11.02 -0.51
C PHE A 286 7.60 -11.41 -1.08
N ARG A 287 7.13 -12.65 -0.85
CA ARG A 287 5.74 -13.03 -1.18
C ARG A 287 4.71 -12.20 -0.42
N ALA A 288 4.97 -11.90 0.86
CA ALA A 288 4.10 -11.03 1.65
C ALA A 288 4.10 -9.60 1.11
N VAL A 289 5.25 -9.07 0.68
CA VAL A 289 5.35 -7.77 -0.01
C VAL A 289 4.49 -7.77 -1.28
N GLY A 290 4.62 -8.78 -2.14
CA GLY A 290 3.82 -8.89 -3.36
C GLY A 290 2.31 -8.95 -3.12
N ARG A 291 1.86 -9.57 -2.01
CA ARG A 291 0.44 -9.60 -1.62
C ARG A 291 -0.04 -8.32 -0.97
N ALA A 292 0.86 -7.57 -0.32
CA ALA A 292 0.52 -6.31 0.31
C ALA A 292 0.38 -5.16 -0.69
N LEU A 293 1.20 -5.14 -1.75
CA LEU A 293 1.21 -4.05 -2.75
C LEU A 293 -0.19 -3.70 -3.30
N PRO A 294 -1.03 -4.67 -3.75
CA PRO A 294 -2.37 -4.36 -4.26
C PRO A 294 -3.34 -3.84 -3.19
N LEU A 295 -3.04 -4.09 -1.92
CA LEU A 295 -3.92 -3.78 -0.79
C LEU A 295 -3.48 -2.54 -0.02
N LEU A 296 -2.37 -1.89 -0.42
CA LEU A 296 -1.89 -0.67 0.21
C LEU A 296 -2.98 0.41 0.15
N ARG A 297 -3.13 1.10 1.27
CA ARG A 297 -4.03 2.24 1.46
C ARG A 297 -3.34 3.26 2.37
N PRO A 298 -3.79 4.52 2.40
CA PRO A 298 -3.13 5.55 3.22
C PRO A 298 -2.88 5.08 4.66
N ALA A 299 -1.69 5.36 5.17
CA ALA A 299 -1.17 4.94 6.47
C ALA A 299 -1.01 3.42 6.71
N HIS A 300 -1.36 2.54 5.77
CA HIS A 300 -1.25 1.09 5.97
C HIS A 300 -0.13 0.50 5.11
N SER A 301 0.87 -0.10 5.75
CA SER A 301 2.05 -0.66 5.07
C SER A 301 2.61 -1.86 5.82
N LEU A 302 3.80 -2.33 5.42
CA LEU A 302 4.57 -3.33 6.14
C LEU A 302 5.96 -2.77 6.44
N SER A 303 6.52 -3.21 7.55
CA SER A 303 7.96 -3.13 7.79
C SER A 303 8.54 -4.54 7.85
N ILE A 304 9.80 -4.69 7.48
CA ILE A 304 10.45 -6.00 7.38
C ILE A 304 11.78 -5.92 8.12
N VAL A 305 11.98 -6.84 9.05
CA VAL A 305 13.26 -7.02 9.73
C VAL A 305 13.92 -8.29 9.22
N ARG A 306 15.20 -8.21 8.87
CA ARG A 306 15.98 -9.37 8.40
C ARG A 306 16.76 -9.94 9.58
N LEU A 307 16.54 -11.21 9.90
CA LEU A 307 17.34 -11.93 10.89
C LEU A 307 18.74 -12.24 10.35
N PRO A 308 19.76 -12.37 11.23
CA PRO A 308 21.05 -12.89 10.83
C PRO A 308 20.93 -14.28 10.20
N ALA A 309 21.84 -14.60 9.28
CA ALA A 309 21.78 -15.82 8.49
C ALA A 309 21.68 -17.08 9.36
N GLY A 310 20.67 -17.91 9.09
CA GLY A 310 20.47 -19.20 9.76
C GLY A 310 19.87 -19.13 11.17
N LEU A 311 19.34 -17.98 11.59
CA LEU A 311 18.61 -17.84 12.85
C LEU A 311 17.11 -17.67 12.61
N ASP A 312 16.31 -18.24 13.51
CA ASP A 312 14.88 -17.96 13.66
C ASP A 312 14.66 -16.99 14.87
N PRO A 313 13.45 -16.41 15.03
CA PRO A 313 13.16 -15.53 16.16
C PRO A 313 13.37 -16.21 17.54
N ASP A 314 13.05 -17.50 17.66
CA ASP A 314 13.24 -18.29 18.88
C ASP A 314 14.72 -18.38 19.30
N ASP A 315 15.60 -18.72 18.36
CA ASP A 315 17.05 -18.81 18.57
C ASP A 315 17.66 -17.45 18.89
N LEU A 316 17.22 -16.39 18.20
CA LEU A 316 17.73 -15.03 18.46
C LEU A 316 17.33 -14.55 19.86
N VAL A 317 16.06 -14.66 20.24
CA VAL A 317 15.59 -14.15 21.54
C VAL A 317 16.17 -14.95 22.71
N ARG A 318 16.42 -16.25 22.54
CA ARG A 318 17.12 -17.06 23.55
C ARG A 318 18.59 -16.70 23.68
N ARG A 319 19.26 -16.31 22.58
CA ARG A 319 20.68 -15.95 22.60
C ARG A 319 20.92 -14.54 23.14
N GLU A 320 20.12 -13.57 22.71
CA GLU A 320 20.37 -12.15 22.95
C GLU A 320 19.36 -11.49 23.90
N GLY A 321 18.35 -12.26 24.34
CA GLY A 321 17.28 -11.78 25.19
C GLY A 321 16.34 -10.80 24.49
N ALA A 322 15.39 -10.27 25.26
CA ALA A 322 14.44 -9.28 24.76
C ALA A 322 15.14 -8.02 24.24
N ALA A 323 16.18 -7.53 24.94
CA ALA A 323 16.90 -6.32 24.56
C ALA A 323 17.60 -6.44 23.19
N GLY A 324 18.20 -7.60 22.88
CA GLY A 324 18.81 -7.84 21.57
C GLY A 324 17.76 -7.92 20.46
N PHE A 325 16.64 -8.59 20.72
CA PHE A 325 15.54 -8.65 19.77
C PHE A 325 14.92 -7.26 19.50
N GLU A 326 14.74 -6.44 20.54
CA GLU A 326 14.29 -5.05 20.42
C GLU A 326 15.23 -4.19 19.58
N ALA A 327 16.55 -4.35 19.78
CA ALA A 327 17.56 -3.64 18.99
C ALA A 327 17.50 -4.03 17.50
N LEU A 328 17.16 -5.29 17.21
CA LEU A 328 16.94 -5.74 15.84
C LEU A 328 15.64 -5.16 15.26
N LEU A 329 14.55 -5.16 16.00
CA LEU A 329 13.28 -4.56 15.57
C LEU A 329 13.42 -3.06 15.25
N GLY A 330 14.32 -2.35 15.94
CA GLY A 330 14.68 -0.96 15.63
C GLY A 330 15.34 -0.75 14.27
N GLN A 331 15.77 -1.81 13.60
CA GLN A 331 16.40 -1.80 12.27
C GLN A 331 15.42 -2.28 11.18
N ALA A 332 14.12 -2.36 11.46
CA ALA A 332 13.14 -2.75 10.47
C ALA A 332 13.14 -1.79 9.26
N CYS A 333 13.30 -2.36 8.06
CA CYS A 333 13.25 -1.63 6.81
C CYS A 333 11.80 -1.39 6.37
N SER A 334 11.56 -0.30 5.65
CA SER A 334 10.25 -0.06 5.05
C SER A 334 9.96 -1.07 3.92
N LEU A 335 8.68 -1.20 3.54
CA LEU A 335 8.29 -2.03 2.39
C LEU A 335 9.04 -1.64 1.12
N ILE A 336 9.20 -0.33 0.85
CA ILE A 336 9.85 0.17 -0.36
C ILE A 336 11.36 -0.08 -0.35
N ASP A 337 12.02 0.03 0.81
CA ASP A 337 13.45 -0.30 0.95
C ASP A 337 13.68 -1.79 0.70
N THR A 338 12.83 -2.62 1.31
CA THR A 338 12.90 -4.08 1.15
C THR A 338 12.68 -4.50 -0.30
N LEU A 339 11.68 -3.90 -0.98
CA LEU A 339 11.40 -4.13 -2.39
C LEU A 339 12.59 -3.74 -3.28
N TRP A 340 13.15 -2.55 -3.05
CA TRP A 340 14.31 -2.05 -3.80
C TRP A 340 15.53 -2.94 -3.64
N GLU A 341 15.90 -3.28 -2.40
CA GLU A 341 17.05 -4.13 -2.11
C GLU A 341 16.90 -5.52 -2.72
N HIS A 342 15.74 -6.15 -2.55
CA HIS A 342 15.47 -7.47 -3.10
C HIS A 342 15.62 -7.49 -4.62
N GLU A 343 14.97 -6.56 -5.32
CA GLU A 343 15.01 -6.50 -6.78
C GLU A 343 16.41 -6.19 -7.32
N ARG A 344 17.19 -5.38 -6.58
CA ARG A 344 18.58 -5.07 -6.92
C ARG A 344 19.50 -6.27 -6.75
N GLU A 345 19.27 -7.09 -5.73
CA GLU A 345 20.09 -8.27 -5.39
C GLU A 345 19.68 -9.54 -6.16
N ALA A 346 18.50 -9.53 -6.79
CA ALA A 346 17.94 -10.70 -7.48
C ALA A 346 18.78 -11.18 -8.67
N LEU A 347 19.39 -10.27 -9.44
CA LEU A 347 20.15 -10.58 -10.65
C LEU A 347 21.35 -9.64 -10.80
N PRO A 348 22.44 -10.04 -11.49
CA PRO A 348 23.54 -9.15 -11.83
C PRO A 348 23.05 -7.92 -12.60
N LEU A 349 23.61 -6.73 -12.29
CA LEU A 349 23.20 -5.45 -12.88
C LEU A 349 24.36 -4.76 -13.62
N VAL A 350 25.04 -5.52 -14.48
CA VAL A 350 26.30 -5.09 -15.12
C VAL A 350 26.03 -4.31 -16.40
N THR A 351 25.10 -4.80 -17.22
CA THR A 351 24.82 -4.26 -18.55
C THR A 351 23.66 -3.26 -18.53
N PRO A 352 23.54 -2.39 -19.57
CA PRO A 352 22.35 -1.57 -19.78
C PRO A 352 21.05 -2.40 -19.83
N GLU A 353 21.09 -3.60 -20.43
CA GLU A 353 19.99 -4.55 -20.50
C GLU A 353 19.59 -5.04 -19.10
N ASP A 354 20.56 -5.38 -18.25
CA ASP A 354 20.30 -5.80 -16.87
C ASP A 354 19.63 -4.67 -16.06
N LYS A 355 20.12 -3.43 -16.23
CA LYS A 355 19.54 -2.24 -15.59
C LYS A 355 18.12 -1.98 -16.11
N ALA A 356 17.88 -2.14 -17.40
CA ALA A 356 16.54 -2.06 -17.98
C ALA A 356 15.62 -3.14 -17.40
N GLY A 357 16.13 -4.35 -17.19
CA GLY A 357 15.44 -5.44 -16.51
C GLY A 357 15.04 -5.10 -15.08
N LEU A 358 15.94 -4.52 -14.29
CA LEU A 358 15.60 -4.04 -12.93
C LEU A 358 14.47 -3.01 -12.98
N LYS A 359 14.57 -2.01 -13.87
CA LYS A 359 13.53 -0.99 -14.03
C LYS A 359 12.18 -1.62 -14.38
N ALA A 360 12.16 -2.59 -15.30
CA ALA A 360 10.94 -3.28 -15.69
C ALA A 360 10.28 -4.03 -14.52
N ARG A 361 11.07 -4.73 -13.68
CA ARG A 361 10.55 -5.43 -12.49
C ARG A 361 9.98 -4.46 -11.46
N LEU A 362 10.69 -3.37 -11.16
CA LEU A 362 10.22 -2.32 -10.24
C LEU A 362 8.90 -1.69 -10.71
N LEU A 363 8.80 -1.35 -12.01
CA LEU A 363 7.57 -0.85 -12.60
C LEU A 363 6.44 -1.89 -12.52
N GLY A 364 6.73 -3.16 -12.77
CA GLY A 364 5.76 -4.25 -12.66
C GLY A 364 5.09 -4.32 -11.29
N HIS A 365 5.87 -4.19 -10.21
CA HIS A 365 5.32 -4.15 -8.84
C HIS A 365 4.40 -2.95 -8.61
N MET A 366 4.78 -1.77 -9.11
CA MET A 366 4.00 -0.55 -8.94
C MET A 366 2.65 -0.59 -9.65
N GLU A 367 2.57 -1.24 -10.82
CA GLU A 367 1.28 -1.38 -11.54
C GLU A 367 0.29 -2.26 -10.76
N THR A 368 0.76 -3.08 -9.81
CA THR A 368 -0.14 -3.86 -8.93
C THR A 368 -0.80 -3.04 -7.84
N ILE A 369 -0.25 -1.87 -7.49
CA ILE A 369 -0.78 -1.02 -6.42
C ILE A 369 -2.12 -0.42 -6.89
N ALA A 370 -3.18 -0.70 -6.13
CA ALA A 370 -4.53 -0.26 -6.46
C ALA A 370 -4.74 1.24 -6.20
N ASP A 371 -4.22 1.76 -5.09
CA ASP A 371 -4.35 3.16 -4.71
C ASP A 371 -3.51 4.05 -5.65
N PRO A 372 -4.12 5.02 -6.36
CA PRO A 372 -3.44 5.79 -7.40
C PRO A 372 -2.38 6.74 -6.83
N ASP A 373 -2.60 7.30 -5.64
CA ASP A 373 -1.68 8.25 -5.02
C ASP A 373 -0.45 7.52 -4.47
N ILE A 374 -0.67 6.40 -3.77
CA ILE A 374 0.42 5.52 -3.32
C ILE A 374 1.21 5.01 -4.50
N ARG A 375 0.55 4.55 -5.57
CA ARG A 375 1.23 4.11 -6.80
C ARG A 375 2.10 5.21 -7.39
N ALA A 376 1.61 6.45 -7.46
CA ALA A 376 2.38 7.58 -7.97
C ALA A 376 3.59 7.92 -7.08
N LEU A 377 3.43 7.85 -5.76
CA LEU A 377 4.52 8.09 -4.81
C LEU A 377 5.59 6.99 -4.86
N TYR A 378 5.18 5.71 -4.87
CA TYR A 378 6.09 4.57 -5.06
C TYR A 378 6.83 4.67 -6.39
N ARG A 379 6.13 5.06 -7.47
CA ARG A 379 6.73 5.31 -8.80
C ARG A 379 7.85 6.31 -8.73
N ARG A 380 7.58 7.47 -8.15
CA ARG A 380 8.55 8.56 -8.06
C ARG A 380 9.78 8.10 -7.28
N GLU A 381 9.57 7.53 -6.10
CA GLU A 381 10.64 7.13 -5.18
C GLU A 381 11.52 6.02 -5.76
N LEU A 382 10.92 4.94 -6.31
CA LEU A 382 11.70 3.85 -6.90
C LEU A 382 12.45 4.27 -8.16
N LEU A 383 11.86 5.16 -8.98
CA LEU A 383 12.55 5.68 -10.16
C LEU A 383 13.70 6.63 -9.79
N GLU A 384 13.56 7.42 -8.73
CA GLU A 384 14.64 8.26 -8.21
C GLU A 384 15.81 7.41 -7.73
N ARG A 385 15.54 6.36 -6.93
CA ARG A 385 16.54 5.37 -6.49
C ARG A 385 17.20 4.67 -7.67
N PHE A 386 16.41 4.26 -8.66
CA PHE A 386 16.91 3.66 -9.90
C PHE A 386 17.85 4.61 -10.65
N SER A 387 17.45 5.87 -10.83
CA SER A 387 18.27 6.88 -11.51
C SER A 387 19.58 7.14 -10.78
N ALA A 388 19.54 7.27 -9.44
CA ALA A 388 20.74 7.45 -8.63
C ALA A 388 21.71 6.26 -8.73
N PHE A 389 21.18 5.04 -8.78
CA PHE A 389 21.96 3.81 -8.95
C PHE A 389 22.51 3.66 -10.39
N ALA A 390 21.68 3.86 -11.40
CA ALA A 390 22.04 3.61 -12.80
C ALA A 390 22.98 4.68 -13.35
N PHE A 391 22.83 5.93 -12.87
CA PHE A 391 23.58 7.12 -13.29
C PHE A 391 24.13 7.86 -12.06
N PRO A 392 25.10 7.28 -11.33
CA PRO A 392 25.69 7.95 -10.18
C PRO A 392 26.26 9.30 -10.59
N ARG A 393 26.04 10.34 -9.78
CA ARG A 393 26.57 11.68 -10.04
C ARG A 393 28.08 11.58 -10.19
N ARG A 394 28.60 11.94 -11.37
CA ARG A 394 30.04 12.15 -11.54
C ARG A 394 30.40 13.39 -10.74
N ASP A 395 31.05 13.21 -9.60
CA ASP A 395 31.72 14.29 -8.89
C ASP A 395 32.82 14.82 -9.81
N PHE A 396 32.53 15.92 -10.50
CA PHE A 396 33.57 16.71 -11.15
C PHE A 396 34.34 17.47 -10.08
N THR A 397 35.21 16.78 -9.32
CA THR A 397 36.29 17.44 -8.61
C THR A 397 37.29 17.95 -9.65
N ARG A 398 37.05 19.16 -10.16
CA ARG A 398 38.10 19.93 -10.82
C ARG A 398 39.12 20.32 -9.76
N GLU A 399 40.16 19.50 -9.60
CA GLU A 399 41.43 19.96 -9.03
C GLU A 399 41.97 21.07 -9.95
N PHE A 400 41.61 22.31 -9.66
CA PHE A 400 42.32 23.47 -10.18
C PHE A 400 43.69 23.49 -9.50
N LYS A 401 44.69 22.85 -10.10
CA LYS A 401 46.09 23.18 -9.83
C LYS A 401 46.30 24.65 -10.16
N ARG A 402 46.49 25.44 -9.12
CA ARG A 402 46.56 26.90 -9.18
C ARG A 402 48.01 27.32 -9.36
N ASP A 403 48.57 27.12 -10.56
CA ASP A 403 49.82 27.77 -10.97
C ASP A 403 49.49 29.15 -11.56
N PHE A 404 49.43 30.16 -10.70
CA PHE A 404 49.35 31.57 -11.11
C PHE A 404 50.76 32.13 -11.32
N SER A 405 51.22 32.08 -12.58
CA SER A 405 52.22 33.02 -13.08
C SER A 405 51.52 34.32 -13.49
N ARG A 406 52.01 35.45 -12.98
CA ARG A 406 51.50 36.80 -13.24
C ARG A 406 51.79 37.25 -14.67
N GLY A 407 50.78 37.83 -15.32
CA GLY A 407 50.96 38.86 -16.34
C GLY A 407 50.26 38.57 -17.67
N GLY A 408 49.24 39.37 -17.99
CA GLY A 408 48.65 39.41 -19.33
C GLY A 408 47.17 39.80 -19.31
N ALA A 409 46.85 40.98 -19.84
CA ALA A 409 45.51 41.53 -19.91
C ALA A 409 44.52 40.57 -20.60
N ALA A 410 43.42 40.26 -19.92
CA ALA A 410 42.37 39.37 -20.43
C ALA A 410 41.46 40.14 -21.41
N LYS A 411 41.54 39.80 -22.70
CA LYS A 411 40.46 40.01 -23.66
C LYS A 411 39.28 39.13 -23.25
N ALA A 412 38.11 39.73 -23.03
CA ALA A 412 36.90 39.00 -22.69
C ALA A 412 36.44 38.15 -23.89
N MET A 413 36.48 36.82 -23.73
CA MET A 413 35.72 35.88 -24.56
C MET A 413 34.37 35.59 -23.90
N PRO A 414 33.25 35.46 -24.64
CA PRO A 414 31.96 35.12 -24.05
C PRO A 414 31.95 33.65 -23.64
N LEU A 415 31.57 33.37 -22.39
CA LEU A 415 31.32 32.01 -21.90
C LEU A 415 30.03 31.44 -22.51
N PRO A 416 30.00 30.19 -23.02
CA PRO A 416 28.77 29.57 -23.49
C PRO A 416 27.86 29.15 -22.34
N ARG A 417 26.56 29.27 -22.62
CA ARG A 417 25.39 29.14 -21.75
C ARG A 417 25.31 27.79 -21.02
N VAL A 418 25.65 27.77 -19.73
CA VAL A 418 25.35 26.65 -18.81
C VAL A 418 24.08 26.92 -17.98
N SER A 419 23.59 28.16 -17.98
CA SER A 419 22.37 28.60 -17.28
C SER A 419 21.05 28.16 -17.93
N GLU A 420 21.06 27.72 -19.19
CA GLU A 420 19.85 27.34 -19.93
C GLU A 420 19.33 25.94 -19.56
N ARG A 421 20.22 24.98 -19.26
CA ARG A 421 19.81 23.61 -18.91
C ARG A 421 19.17 23.50 -17.52
N LEU A 422 19.56 24.36 -16.58
CA LEU A 422 18.99 24.40 -15.23
C LEU A 422 17.60 25.04 -15.17
N ARG A 423 17.21 25.84 -16.18
CA ARG A 423 15.85 26.37 -16.29
C ARG A 423 14.86 25.30 -16.77
N ARG A 424 15.32 24.28 -17.49
CA ARG A 424 14.48 23.26 -18.18
C ARG A 424 13.78 22.24 -17.26
N THR A 425 14.10 22.19 -15.96
CA THR A 425 13.50 21.25 -15.00
C THR A 425 12.57 21.92 -13.97
N ALA A 426 12.37 23.23 -14.05
CA ALA A 426 11.38 23.94 -13.24
C ALA A 426 9.96 23.78 -13.83
N PRO A 427 8.89 23.81 -13.01
CA PRO A 427 7.49 23.85 -13.50
C PRO A 427 7.23 24.97 -14.52
N GLY A 428 8.01 26.05 -14.48
CA GLY A 428 7.99 27.13 -15.45
C GLY A 428 8.54 26.78 -16.84
N ALA A 429 9.34 25.72 -16.98
CA ALA A 429 9.98 25.36 -18.25
C ALA A 429 9.04 24.68 -19.24
N ALA A 430 8.10 23.88 -18.76
CA ALA A 430 7.04 23.31 -19.60
C ALA A 430 6.07 24.40 -20.09
N ARG A 431 5.81 25.42 -19.23
CA ARG A 431 5.04 26.61 -19.59
C ARG A 431 5.77 27.46 -20.64
N ASP A 432 7.07 27.65 -20.46
CA ASP A 432 7.93 28.37 -21.40
C ASP A 432 8.01 27.65 -22.75
N ALA A 433 8.12 26.32 -22.76
CA ALA A 433 8.13 25.52 -23.99
C ALA A 433 6.81 25.57 -24.76
N PHE A 434 5.66 25.55 -24.07
CA PHE A 434 4.34 25.68 -24.72
C PHE A 434 4.14 27.09 -25.29
N THR A 435 4.56 28.12 -24.57
CA THR A 435 4.51 29.51 -25.05
C THR A 435 5.45 29.73 -26.23
N ALA A 436 6.66 29.18 -26.17
CA ALA A 436 7.63 29.18 -27.26
C ALA A 436 7.11 28.48 -28.52
N ALA A 437 6.40 27.36 -28.37
CA ALA A 437 5.73 26.67 -29.48
C ALA A 437 4.68 27.55 -30.17
N ILE A 438 3.82 28.22 -29.39
CA ILE A 438 2.77 29.11 -29.93
C ILE A 438 3.38 30.32 -30.62
N VAL A 439 4.40 30.96 -30.02
CA VAL A 439 5.12 32.08 -30.64
C VAL A 439 5.78 31.62 -31.95
N ALA A 440 6.43 30.44 -31.98
CA ALA A 440 6.98 29.87 -33.20
C ALA A 440 5.91 29.57 -34.27
N GLY A 441 4.71 29.15 -33.85
CA GLY A 441 3.55 28.99 -34.73
C GLY A 441 3.06 30.31 -35.33
N LEU A 442 2.95 31.36 -34.51
CA LEU A 442 2.55 32.70 -34.93
C LEU A 442 3.58 33.35 -35.87
N LEU A 443 4.88 33.13 -35.64
CA LEU A 443 5.95 33.55 -36.56
C LEU A 443 5.85 32.85 -37.93
N ARG A 444 5.32 31.63 -37.96
CA ARG A 444 5.12 30.84 -39.19
C ARG A 444 3.82 31.17 -39.91
N TRP A 445 2.80 31.62 -39.17
CA TRP A 445 1.48 31.99 -39.69
C TRP A 445 1.12 33.42 -39.27
N PRO A 446 1.79 34.46 -39.83
CA PRO A 446 1.73 35.80 -39.26
C PRO A 446 0.35 36.48 -39.37
N ALA A 447 -0.48 36.06 -40.33
CA ALA A 447 -1.87 36.51 -40.46
C ALA A 447 -2.74 36.19 -39.22
N GLU A 448 -2.38 35.14 -38.46
CA GLU A 448 -3.10 34.76 -37.24
C GLU A 448 -2.74 35.65 -36.03
N ILE A 449 -1.66 36.44 -36.11
CA ILE A 449 -1.26 37.36 -35.01
C ILE A 449 -2.36 38.41 -34.81
N ALA A 450 -2.85 39.03 -35.89
CA ALA A 450 -3.94 40.01 -35.84
C ALA A 450 -5.24 39.40 -35.29
N ARG A 451 -5.53 38.16 -35.68
CA ARG A 451 -6.73 37.43 -35.25
C ARG A 451 -6.74 37.09 -33.75
N HIS A 452 -5.56 36.95 -33.16
CA HIS A 452 -5.39 36.57 -31.77
C HIS A 452 -4.88 37.71 -30.88
N ALA A 453 -4.73 38.93 -31.41
CA ALA A 453 -4.16 40.07 -30.70
C ALA A 453 -4.85 40.38 -29.37
N GLU A 454 -6.18 40.48 -29.37
CA GLU A 454 -6.97 40.72 -28.15
C GLU A 454 -6.80 39.62 -27.09
N THR A 455 -6.72 38.36 -27.56
CA THR A 455 -6.55 37.18 -26.71
C THR A 455 -5.13 37.12 -26.11
N LEU A 456 -4.12 37.57 -26.84
CA LEU A 456 -2.72 37.55 -26.42
C LEU A 456 -2.32 38.78 -25.60
N ALA A 457 -3.00 39.92 -25.73
CA ALA A 457 -2.70 41.17 -25.04
C ALA A 457 -2.51 41.05 -23.51
N PRO A 458 -3.34 40.28 -22.76
CA PRO A 458 -3.13 40.10 -21.33
C PRO A 458 -1.80 39.41 -20.98
N LEU A 459 -1.26 38.60 -21.90
CA LEU A 459 -0.04 37.83 -21.70
C LEU A 459 1.24 38.61 -22.05
N ALA A 460 1.14 39.69 -22.82
CA ALA A 460 2.28 40.52 -23.22
C ALA A 460 3.06 41.10 -22.02
N THR A 461 2.35 41.46 -20.95
CA THR A 461 2.95 41.92 -19.69
C THR A 461 3.80 40.86 -18.98
N HIS A 462 3.66 39.59 -19.35
CA HIS A 462 4.31 38.44 -18.69
C HIS A 462 5.27 37.69 -19.63
N ASP A 463 5.19 37.92 -20.94
CA ASP A 463 6.08 37.32 -21.93
C ASP A 463 6.55 38.35 -22.98
N PRO A 464 7.84 38.73 -22.97
CA PRO A 464 8.36 39.76 -23.87
C PRO A 464 8.32 39.34 -25.35
N ARG A 465 8.16 38.04 -25.66
CA ARG A 465 8.01 37.58 -27.04
C ARG A 465 6.62 37.89 -27.59
N ILE A 466 5.59 37.81 -26.74
CA ILE A 466 4.21 38.16 -27.11
C ILE A 466 4.07 39.67 -27.29
N ASP A 467 4.71 40.44 -26.41
CA ASP A 467 4.78 41.91 -26.50
C ASP A 467 5.35 42.38 -27.85
N VAL A 468 6.47 41.78 -28.29
CA VAL A 468 7.06 42.06 -29.60
C VAL A 468 6.11 41.73 -30.77
N LEU A 469 5.31 40.67 -30.67
CA LEU A 469 4.35 40.33 -31.74
C LEU A 469 3.19 41.34 -31.84
N LEU A 470 2.73 41.88 -30.71
CA LEU A 470 1.65 42.88 -30.68
C LEU A 470 2.16 44.27 -31.12
N ASP A 471 3.37 44.65 -30.71
CA ASP A 471 4.03 45.88 -31.15
C ASP A 471 4.17 45.95 -32.68
N VAL A 472 4.39 44.81 -33.34
CA VAL A 472 4.48 44.70 -34.81
C VAL A 472 3.13 44.91 -35.49
N LEU A 473 2.03 44.52 -34.86
CA LEU A 473 0.69 44.84 -35.35
C LEU A 473 0.40 46.33 -35.23
N ASP A 474 0.78 46.93 -34.10
CA ASP A 474 0.54 48.34 -33.79
C ASP A 474 1.39 49.28 -34.67
N SER A 475 2.52 48.81 -35.22
CA SER A 475 3.33 49.60 -36.16
C SER A 475 2.71 49.75 -37.56
N GLY A 476 1.62 49.05 -37.87
CA GLY A 476 0.86 49.21 -39.12
C GLY A 476 1.53 48.65 -40.37
N GLU A 477 2.60 47.86 -40.22
CA GLU A 477 3.29 47.19 -41.34
C GLU A 477 2.59 45.86 -41.69
N PRO A 478 2.44 45.51 -42.98
CA PRO A 478 1.82 44.24 -43.37
C PRO A 478 2.70 43.05 -42.96
N VAL A 479 2.27 42.36 -41.89
CA VAL A 479 2.95 41.25 -41.20
C VAL A 479 3.24 40.05 -42.12
N GLU A 480 2.57 39.95 -43.26
CA GLU A 480 2.73 38.86 -44.24
C GLU A 480 4.07 38.87 -45.01
N SER A 481 4.87 39.94 -44.88
CA SER A 481 6.08 40.13 -45.71
C SER A 481 7.37 40.48 -44.93
N VAL A 482 7.34 40.44 -43.60
CA VAL A 482 8.47 40.88 -42.77
C VAL A 482 9.16 39.66 -42.16
N ASP A 483 10.48 39.55 -42.34
CA ASP A 483 11.28 38.65 -41.51
C ASP A 483 11.18 39.18 -40.07
N LEU A 484 10.47 38.45 -39.21
CA LEU A 484 10.22 38.86 -37.83
C LEU A 484 11.44 38.62 -36.94
N ALA A 485 12.43 37.81 -37.38
CA ALA A 485 13.63 37.52 -36.60
C ALA A 485 14.54 38.75 -36.34
N PRO A 486 14.78 39.67 -37.30
CA PRO A 486 15.43 40.96 -37.08
C PRO A 486 14.72 41.86 -36.06
N ILE A 487 13.38 41.83 -36.00
CA ILE A 487 12.59 42.67 -35.08
C ILE A 487 12.76 42.21 -33.63
N PHE A 488 12.71 40.89 -33.42
CA PHE A 488 13.05 40.26 -32.15
C PHE A 488 14.47 40.68 -31.70
N ALA A 489 15.45 40.57 -32.60
CA ALA A 489 16.83 40.96 -32.32
C ALA A 489 17.00 42.47 -31.99
N ALA A 490 16.31 43.35 -32.70
CA ALA A 490 16.34 44.80 -32.47
C ALA A 490 15.75 45.20 -31.10
N ARG A 491 14.81 44.41 -30.57
CA ARG A 491 14.21 44.59 -29.24
C ARG A 491 14.94 43.85 -28.13
N GLY A 492 16.04 43.15 -28.44
CA GLY A 492 16.83 42.39 -27.45
C GLY A 492 16.13 41.13 -26.93
N VAL A 493 15.11 40.64 -27.63
CA VAL A 493 14.34 39.43 -27.29
C VAL A 493 14.69 38.34 -28.30
N ALA A 494 15.10 37.16 -27.84
CA ALA A 494 15.37 36.05 -28.75
C ALA A 494 14.06 35.42 -29.27
N ALA A 495 13.95 35.22 -30.58
CA ALA A 495 12.90 34.38 -31.16
C ALA A 495 13.08 32.92 -30.68
N PRO A 496 11.97 32.16 -30.50
CA PRO A 496 12.05 30.78 -30.03
C PRO A 496 12.78 29.89 -31.04
N ALA A 497 13.78 29.13 -30.56
CA ALA A 497 14.48 28.14 -31.37
C ALA A 497 13.75 26.78 -31.32
N PRO A 498 13.92 25.89 -32.30
CA PRO A 498 13.33 24.54 -32.27
C PRO A 498 13.64 23.74 -30.99
N GLU A 499 14.77 24.03 -30.36
CA GLU A 499 15.18 23.41 -29.09
C GLU A 499 14.30 23.81 -27.90
N ASP A 500 13.61 24.95 -27.98
CA ASP A 500 12.79 25.50 -26.90
C ASP A 500 11.41 24.82 -26.83
N TYR A 501 10.98 24.16 -27.90
CA TYR A 501 9.70 23.44 -27.99
C TYR A 501 9.83 22.00 -28.50
N ALA A 502 11.04 21.43 -28.51
CA ALA A 502 11.35 20.10 -29.08
C ALA A 502 10.53 18.92 -28.51
N GLY A 503 9.89 19.09 -27.35
CA GLY A 503 9.03 18.08 -26.72
C GLY A 503 7.55 18.16 -27.06
N LEU A 504 7.12 19.11 -27.90
CA LEU A 504 5.70 19.38 -28.20
C LEU A 504 5.47 19.34 -29.72
N PRO A 505 5.12 18.18 -30.31
CA PRO A 505 5.02 18.03 -31.76
C PRO A 505 3.66 18.51 -32.28
N PHE A 506 3.38 19.82 -32.19
CA PHE A 506 2.18 20.41 -32.76
C PHE A 506 2.21 20.41 -34.29
N GLY A 507 1.07 20.15 -34.92
CA GLY A 507 0.96 20.11 -36.38
C GLY A 507 1.24 21.45 -37.04
N PHE A 508 0.88 22.57 -36.41
CA PHE A 508 1.16 23.92 -36.93
C PHE A 508 2.66 24.27 -37.04
N LEU A 509 3.55 23.55 -36.35
CA LEU A 509 5.01 23.73 -36.40
C LEU A 509 5.68 22.93 -37.52
N ALA A 510 4.94 22.06 -38.21
CA ALA A 510 5.55 21.12 -39.13
C ALA A 510 5.75 21.65 -40.54
N ALA A 511 6.91 21.39 -41.15
CA ALA A 511 7.27 21.90 -42.47
C ALA A 511 6.22 21.64 -43.58
N ASP A 512 5.45 20.55 -43.46
CA ASP A 512 4.42 20.06 -44.38
C ASP A 512 2.97 20.40 -43.97
N ALA A 513 2.78 21.24 -42.96
CA ALA A 513 1.46 21.55 -42.42
C ALA A 513 0.53 22.25 -43.44
N GLN A 514 -0.71 21.74 -43.55
CA GLN A 514 -1.76 22.35 -44.36
C GLN A 514 -2.25 23.65 -43.70
N PRO A 515 -2.34 24.79 -44.42
CA PRO A 515 -2.68 26.09 -43.84
C PRO A 515 -3.97 26.12 -43.00
N GLU A 516 -5.06 25.55 -43.49
CA GLU A 516 -6.34 25.52 -42.76
C GLU A 516 -6.27 24.71 -41.46
N GLN A 517 -5.58 23.57 -41.50
CA GLN A 517 -5.42 22.71 -40.33
C GLN A 517 -4.47 23.33 -39.29
N ALA A 518 -3.37 23.93 -39.76
CA ALA A 518 -2.37 24.57 -38.92
C ALA A 518 -2.93 25.80 -38.18
N THR A 519 -3.70 26.65 -38.88
CA THR A 519 -4.33 27.84 -38.28
C THR A 519 -5.43 27.46 -37.29
N ALA A 520 -6.23 26.42 -37.58
CA ALA A 520 -7.23 25.90 -36.66
C ALA A 520 -6.62 25.29 -35.38
N GLU A 521 -5.51 24.56 -35.51
CA GLU A 521 -4.77 23.99 -34.37
C GLU A 521 -4.07 25.09 -33.55
N LEU A 522 -3.49 26.09 -34.22
CA LEU A 522 -2.87 27.24 -33.58
C LEU A 522 -3.89 28.06 -32.77
N ALA A 523 -5.08 28.28 -33.32
CA ALA A 523 -6.17 28.97 -32.62
C ALA A 523 -6.60 28.26 -31.33
N GLN A 524 -6.65 26.92 -31.36
CA GLN A 524 -6.93 26.12 -30.16
C GLN A 524 -5.80 26.22 -29.13
N ALA A 525 -4.54 26.24 -29.58
CA ALA A 525 -3.37 26.34 -28.69
C ALA A 525 -3.32 27.71 -27.99
N VAL A 526 -3.62 28.79 -28.72
CA VAL A 526 -3.75 30.15 -28.18
C VAL A 526 -4.86 30.23 -27.13
N ALA A 527 -6.03 29.63 -27.39
CA ALA A 527 -7.12 29.60 -26.42
C ALA A 527 -6.70 28.89 -25.11
N LEU A 528 -5.98 27.77 -25.22
CA LEU A 528 -5.47 27.04 -24.05
C LEU A 528 -4.40 27.83 -23.27
N LEU A 529 -3.56 28.60 -23.96
CA LEU A 529 -2.53 29.43 -23.33
C LEU A 529 -3.12 30.48 -22.39
N VAL A 530 -4.30 31.03 -22.73
CA VAL A 530 -5.00 32.04 -21.94
C VAL A 530 -5.90 31.44 -20.86
N GLU A 531 -6.55 30.29 -21.12
CA GLU A 531 -7.42 29.64 -20.13
C GLU A 531 -6.60 29.08 -18.94
N ARG A 532 -5.36 28.66 -19.18
CA ARG A 532 -4.54 27.99 -18.17
C ARG A 532 -4.22 28.83 -16.92
N PRO A 533 -3.69 30.07 -17.02
CA PRO A 533 -3.38 30.87 -15.83
C PRO A 533 -4.63 31.20 -15.00
N ALA A 534 -5.76 31.46 -15.65
CA ALA A 534 -7.03 31.72 -14.96
C ALA A 534 -7.52 30.49 -14.19
N LEU A 535 -7.40 29.30 -14.78
CA LEU A 535 -7.78 28.04 -14.15
C LEU A 535 -6.85 27.65 -12.98
N GLU A 536 -5.54 27.85 -13.13
CA GLU A 536 -4.55 27.62 -12.06
C GLU A 536 -4.78 28.57 -10.88
N ALA A 537 -5.04 29.86 -11.15
CA ALA A 537 -5.37 30.85 -10.11
C ALA A 537 -6.69 30.54 -9.41
N ALA A 538 -7.73 30.14 -10.15
CA ALA A 538 -9.01 29.74 -9.57
C ALA A 538 -8.86 28.52 -8.66
N LEU A 539 -8.10 27.51 -9.07
CA LEU A 539 -7.85 26.32 -8.26
C LEU A 539 -7.04 26.63 -7.00
N ALA A 540 -6.04 27.51 -7.09
CA ALA A 540 -5.27 27.96 -5.94
C ALA A 540 -6.15 28.72 -4.93
N ASN A 541 -7.02 29.60 -5.41
CA ASN A 541 -7.97 30.34 -4.57
C ASN A 541 -9.00 29.40 -3.92
N ALA A 542 -9.56 28.46 -4.67
CA ALA A 542 -10.51 27.47 -4.14
C ALA A 542 -9.86 26.54 -3.11
N THR A 543 -8.60 26.15 -3.32
CA THR A 543 -7.83 25.36 -2.34
C THR A 543 -7.58 26.15 -1.06
N ALA A 544 -7.13 27.40 -1.16
CA ALA A 544 -6.93 28.27 -0.01
C ALA A 544 -8.24 28.65 0.70
N GLN A 545 -9.37 28.64 0.01
CA GLN A 545 -10.70 28.83 0.61
C GLN A 545 -11.16 27.57 1.33
N PHE A 546 -10.99 26.39 0.73
CA PHE A 546 -11.25 25.11 1.39
C PHE A 546 -10.43 24.93 2.66
N GLU A 547 -9.14 25.27 2.63
CA GLU A 547 -8.26 25.22 3.81
C GLU A 547 -8.70 26.16 4.96
N ARG A 548 -9.41 27.25 4.64
CA ARG A 548 -9.88 28.23 5.64
C ARG A 548 -11.28 27.92 6.17
N GLU A 549 -12.20 27.52 5.30
CA GLU A 549 -13.62 27.37 5.63
C GLU A 549 -14.01 25.93 5.96
N LEU A 550 -13.24 24.93 5.49
CA LEU A 550 -13.45 23.49 5.71
C LEU A 550 -14.92 23.06 5.51
N SER A 551 -15.58 23.64 4.50
CA SER A 551 -17.00 23.44 4.21
C SER A 551 -17.22 22.54 2.99
N ASP A 552 -18.36 21.84 2.96
CA ASP A 552 -18.76 20.98 1.83
C ASP A 552 -18.88 21.77 0.52
N GLY A 553 -19.27 23.05 0.59
CA GLY A 553 -19.37 23.93 -0.57
C GLY A 553 -18.00 24.29 -1.17
N ALA A 554 -17.01 24.60 -0.31
CA ALA A 554 -15.65 24.89 -0.76
C ALA A 554 -14.95 23.64 -1.33
N TYR A 555 -15.21 22.47 -0.77
CA TYR A 555 -14.74 21.19 -1.31
C TYR A 555 -15.34 20.88 -2.69
N ALA A 556 -16.64 21.06 -2.87
CA ALA A 556 -17.31 20.83 -4.15
C ALA A 556 -16.77 21.77 -5.26
N GLU A 557 -16.51 23.04 -4.93
CA GLU A 557 -15.92 24.00 -5.86
C GLU A 557 -14.48 23.63 -6.26
N GLN A 558 -13.67 23.20 -5.29
CA GLN A 558 -12.31 22.70 -5.55
C GLN A 558 -12.32 21.47 -6.46
N GLN A 559 -13.21 20.50 -6.21
CA GLN A 559 -13.34 19.29 -7.03
C GLN A 559 -13.81 19.62 -8.47
N ARG A 560 -14.72 20.58 -8.62
CA ARG A 560 -15.17 21.07 -9.94
C ARG A 560 -14.00 21.66 -10.74
N LEU A 561 -13.18 22.50 -10.12
CA LEU A 561 -12.02 23.13 -10.76
C LEU A 561 -10.91 22.11 -11.06
N LEU A 562 -10.71 21.12 -10.19
CA LEU A 562 -9.77 20.02 -10.43
C LEU A 562 -10.19 19.17 -11.64
N LYS A 563 -11.48 18.85 -11.75
CA LYS A 563 -12.04 18.16 -12.91
C LYS A 563 -11.81 18.95 -14.20
N ARG A 564 -12.08 20.26 -14.17
CA ARG A 564 -11.84 21.16 -15.32
C ARG A 564 -10.36 21.23 -15.71
N LYS A 565 -9.44 21.17 -14.73
CA LYS A 565 -7.99 21.09 -14.98
C LYS A 565 -7.59 19.78 -15.65
N LEU A 566 -8.15 18.65 -15.23
CA LEU A 566 -7.88 17.35 -15.85
C LEU A 566 -8.40 17.29 -17.31
N GLU A 567 -9.59 17.86 -17.56
CA GLU A 567 -10.15 18.00 -18.92
C GLU A 567 -9.28 18.92 -19.79
N PHE A 568 -8.78 20.02 -19.22
CA PHE A 568 -7.84 20.94 -19.88
C PHE A 568 -6.53 20.24 -20.25
N ASP A 569 -5.91 19.51 -19.31
CA ASP A 569 -4.67 18.77 -19.54
C ASP A 569 -4.85 17.65 -20.57
N ALA A 570 -6.03 17.02 -20.60
CA ALA A 570 -6.37 16.01 -21.61
C ALA A 570 -6.47 16.62 -23.02
N ARG A 571 -7.10 17.79 -23.18
CA ARG A 571 -7.15 18.53 -24.45
C ARG A 571 -5.76 18.91 -24.95
N LEU A 572 -4.89 19.39 -24.06
CA LEU A 572 -3.52 19.74 -24.39
C LEU A 572 -2.71 18.53 -24.88
N ARG A 573 -2.89 17.35 -24.25
CA ARG A 573 -2.26 16.09 -24.68
C ARG A 573 -2.78 15.60 -26.03
N LEU A 574 -4.10 15.69 -26.26
CA LEU A 574 -4.71 15.29 -27.53
C LEU A 574 -4.14 16.12 -28.68
N MET A 575 -4.04 17.45 -28.50
CA MET A 575 -3.41 18.34 -29.47
C MET A 575 -1.94 17.98 -29.73
N ALA A 576 -1.15 17.72 -28.67
CA ALA A 576 0.25 17.33 -28.82
C ALA A 576 0.44 15.92 -29.42
N SER A 577 -0.62 15.10 -29.55
CA SER A 577 -0.56 13.71 -30.03
C SER A 577 -1.12 13.49 -31.45
N ALA A 578 -1.72 14.51 -32.06
CA ALA A 578 -2.47 14.42 -33.31
C ALA A 578 -1.64 14.04 -34.57
N ARG A 579 -0.33 13.80 -34.43
CA ARG A 579 0.54 13.21 -35.47
C ARG A 579 0.68 11.69 -35.43
N GLY A 580 -0.07 11.00 -34.56
CA GLY A 580 -0.06 9.52 -34.48
C GLY A 580 -1.12 8.81 -35.31
N ALA A 581 -2.10 9.50 -35.91
CA ALA A 581 -3.21 8.87 -36.64
C ALA A 581 -3.16 9.21 -38.15
N PRO A 582 -3.25 8.22 -39.07
CA PRO A 582 -3.37 8.50 -40.49
C PRO A 582 -4.72 9.20 -40.78
N PRO A 583 -4.79 10.06 -41.80
CA PRO A 583 -6.03 10.75 -42.15
C PRO A 583 -7.11 9.73 -42.57
N PRO A 584 -8.40 9.95 -42.24
CA PRO A 584 -9.47 9.14 -42.79
C PRO A 584 -9.52 9.35 -44.31
N GLY A 585 -9.38 8.27 -45.07
CA GLY A 585 -9.48 8.31 -46.53
C GLY A 585 -10.90 8.70 -47.00
N PRO A 586 -11.04 9.24 -48.22
CA PRO A 586 -12.33 9.67 -48.71
C PRO A 586 -13.14 8.46 -49.18
N GLY A 587 -14.35 8.30 -48.64
CA GLY A 587 -15.41 7.48 -49.24
C GLY A 587 -15.92 6.34 -48.36
N ALA A 588 -17.03 6.60 -47.66
CA ALA A 588 -18.24 5.77 -47.71
C ALA A 588 -19.34 6.47 -46.90
N ASP A 589 -20.18 7.25 -47.59
CA ASP A 589 -21.56 7.44 -47.16
C ASP A 589 -22.23 6.07 -47.05
N GLY A 590 -22.82 5.75 -45.91
CA GLY A 590 -23.46 4.46 -45.69
C GLY A 590 -23.97 4.25 -44.26
N ASP A 591 -25.04 4.97 -43.92
CA ASP A 591 -26.20 4.54 -43.11
C ASP A 591 -25.94 3.72 -41.82
N ILE A 592 -26.09 4.36 -40.66
CA ILE A 592 -26.25 3.70 -39.36
C ILE A 592 -27.68 3.95 -38.87
N THR A 593 -28.59 3.06 -39.28
CA THR A 593 -29.83 2.78 -38.55
C THR A 593 -29.90 1.29 -38.21
N LYS A 594 -30.34 0.99 -36.97
CA LYS A 594 -30.49 -0.33 -36.31
C LYS A 594 -29.17 -0.94 -35.81
N THR A 595 -29.03 -1.29 -34.53
CA THR A 595 -29.78 -2.40 -33.92
C THR A 595 -29.84 -2.26 -32.40
N MET A 596 -31.07 -2.20 -31.86
CA MET A 596 -31.45 -2.66 -30.52
C MET A 596 -32.30 -3.93 -30.70
N ALA A 597 -32.27 -4.80 -29.69
CA ALA A 597 -32.75 -6.20 -29.60
C ALA A 597 -31.68 -7.18 -30.12
N ASP A 598 -31.07 -8.03 -29.28
CA ASP A 598 -31.63 -8.98 -28.31
C ASP A 598 -30.76 -9.16 -27.05
#